data_AF-A0A8X7WNV9-F1
#
_entry.id   AF-A0A8X7WNV9-F1
#
_cell.length_a   1.000
_cell.length_b   1.000
_cell.length_c   1.000
_cell.angle_alpha   90.00
_cell.angle_beta   90.00
_cell.angle_gamma   90.00
#
_symmetry.space_group_name_H-M   'P 1'
#
loop_
_entity.id
_entity.type
_entity.pdbx_description
1 polymer ?
#
loop_
_entity_poly.entity_id
_entity_poly.type
_entity_poly.pdbx_seq_one_letter_code
_entity_poly.pdbx_strand_id
1 'polypeptide(L)'
;MNDEILALGKRFVDPRRTLNPSQAEKEEGIIPLTDSLPVIPQSYVTHSLKVEGLRGIVTAPAKLESTTHVFAYGVDLFYTRLAPSKTYDSLTDDFSYALLLITIVALVAAIYITWILSKKKELSEKWR
;
A
#
# COMPACT_ATOMS: atom_id res chain seq x y z
N MET A 1 -4.62 -27.25 -16.58
CA MET A 1 -4.84 -25.79 -16.68
C MET A 1 -5.20 -25.34 -15.29
N ASN A 2 -4.42 -24.44 -14.70
CA ASN A 2 -4.77 -23.86 -13.41
C ASN A 2 -5.58 -22.61 -13.69
N ASP A 3 -6.87 -22.63 -13.36
CA ASP A 3 -7.79 -21.51 -13.57
C ASP A 3 -7.64 -20.47 -12.43
N GLU A 4 -6.39 -20.04 -12.22
CA GLU A 4 -5.97 -19.08 -11.18
C GLU A 4 -5.56 -17.77 -11.82
N ILE A 5 -5.84 -16.65 -11.15
CA ILE A 5 -5.56 -15.32 -11.67
C ILE A 5 -4.30 -14.78 -11.01
N LEU A 6 -3.25 -14.57 -11.78
CA LEU A 6 -1.98 -14.00 -11.32
C LEU A 6 -1.91 -12.51 -11.64
N ALA A 7 -1.67 -11.68 -10.63
CA ALA A 7 -1.33 -10.27 -10.83
C ALA A 7 0.18 -10.13 -11.09
N LEU A 8 0.55 -9.78 -12.32
CA LEU A 8 1.93 -9.49 -12.69
C LEU A 8 2.14 -7.98 -12.89
N GLY A 9 3.12 -7.41 -12.20
CA GLY A 9 3.47 -6.01 -12.37
C GLY A 9 4.02 -5.72 -13.77
N LYS A 10 3.53 -4.66 -14.42
CA LYS A 10 3.97 -4.25 -15.77
C LYS A 10 5.48 -4.06 -15.90
N ARG A 11 6.16 -3.71 -14.81
CA ARG A 11 7.63 -3.55 -14.74
C ARG A 11 8.37 -4.83 -15.15
N PHE A 12 7.78 -6.01 -14.95
CA PHE A 12 8.34 -7.29 -15.39
C PHE A 12 8.22 -7.55 -16.90
N VAL A 13 7.43 -6.76 -17.63
CA VAL A 13 7.28 -6.89 -19.08
C VAL A 13 7.68 -5.60 -19.81
N ASP A 14 8.53 -4.80 -19.16
CA ASP A 14 9.08 -3.59 -19.77
C ASP A 14 10.13 -3.94 -20.84
N PRO A 15 9.97 -3.48 -22.09
CA PRO A 15 10.92 -3.76 -23.17
C PRO A 15 12.29 -3.09 -22.98
N ARG A 16 12.42 -2.11 -22.09
CA ARG A 16 13.69 -1.43 -21.79
C ARG A 16 14.62 -2.25 -20.90
N ARG A 17 14.17 -3.41 -20.39
CA ARG A 17 14.97 -4.26 -19.51
C ARG A 17 16.13 -4.89 -20.28
N THR A 18 17.34 -4.62 -19.80
CA THR A 18 18.57 -5.24 -20.29
C THR A 18 19.21 -6.11 -19.22
N LEU A 19 20.11 -7.02 -19.60
CA LEU A 19 20.82 -7.90 -18.66
C LEU A 19 21.70 -7.10 -17.68
N ASN A 20 22.32 -6.02 -18.17
CA ASN A 20 23.18 -5.12 -17.41
C ASN A 20 22.69 -3.68 -17.54
N PRO A 21 21.67 -3.26 -16.75
CA PRO A 21 21.15 -1.91 -16.81
C PRO A 21 22.19 -0.90 -16.33
N SER A 22 22.23 0.26 -16.98
CA SER A 22 23.06 1.40 -16.60
C SER A 22 22.63 1.98 -15.25
N GLN A 23 23.45 2.85 -14.66
CA GLN A 23 23.14 3.46 -13.36
C GLN A 23 21.89 4.35 -13.41
N ALA A 24 21.71 5.11 -14.49
CA ALA A 24 20.50 5.92 -14.70
C ALA A 24 19.23 5.06 -14.79
N GLU A 25 19.29 3.93 -15.50
CA GLU A 25 18.16 3.00 -15.63
C GLU A 25 17.82 2.34 -14.29
N LYS A 26 18.82 2.07 -13.44
CA LYS A 26 18.60 1.58 -12.07
C LYS A 26 17.92 2.62 -11.18
N GLU A 27 18.25 3.90 -11.35
CA GLU A 27 17.60 5.01 -10.62
C GLU A 27 16.13 5.19 -11.01
N GLU A 28 15.78 4.93 -12.28
CA GLU A 28 14.38 4.84 -12.74
C GLU A 28 13.65 3.58 -12.23
N GLY A 29 14.38 2.67 -11.59
CA GLY A 29 13.84 1.42 -11.07
C GLY A 29 13.60 0.36 -12.15
N ILE A 30 14.34 0.39 -13.25
CA ILE A 30 14.31 -0.69 -14.25
C ILE A 30 14.91 -1.94 -13.62
N ILE A 31 14.11 -3.01 -13.59
CA ILE A 31 14.57 -4.30 -13.11
C ILE A 31 15.41 -5.00 -14.19
N PRO A 32 16.57 -5.58 -13.83
CA PRO A 32 17.39 -6.33 -14.78
C PRO A 32 16.57 -7.41 -15.50
N LEU A 33 16.88 -7.66 -16.77
CA LEU A 33 16.25 -8.72 -17.54
C LEU A 33 16.56 -10.08 -16.90
N THR A 34 15.53 -10.91 -16.75
CA THR A 34 15.61 -12.26 -16.20
C THR A 34 14.95 -13.22 -17.17
N ASP A 35 15.51 -14.43 -17.30
CA ASP A 35 15.01 -15.45 -18.25
C ASP A 35 13.65 -16.03 -17.85
N SER A 36 13.21 -15.78 -16.62
CA SER A 36 11.91 -16.21 -16.10
C SER A 36 11.15 -15.06 -15.45
N LEU A 37 9.82 -15.15 -15.53
CA LEU A 37 8.90 -14.30 -14.79
C LEU A 37 8.65 -14.93 -13.41
N PRO A 38 8.78 -14.16 -12.31
CA PRO A 38 8.55 -14.68 -10.99
C PRO A 38 7.05 -14.95 -10.79
N VAL A 39 6.71 -16.20 -10.51
CA VAL A 39 5.36 -16.58 -10.06
C VAL A 39 5.39 -16.68 -8.54
N ILE A 40 5.02 -15.59 -7.89
CA ILE A 40 5.00 -15.50 -6.43
C ILE A 40 3.60 -15.93 -5.96
N PRO A 41 3.48 -16.91 -5.05
CA PRO A 41 2.18 -17.38 -4.57
C PRO A 41 1.29 -16.26 -3.98
N GLN A 42 1.90 -15.23 -3.40
CA GLN A 42 1.20 -14.07 -2.84
C GLN A 42 0.61 -13.14 -3.90
N SER A 43 1.02 -13.27 -5.16
CA SER A 43 0.52 -12.48 -6.29
C SER A 43 -0.75 -13.08 -6.92
N TYR A 44 -1.18 -14.27 -6.48
CA TYR A 44 -2.46 -14.82 -6.92
C TYR A 44 -3.62 -14.04 -6.32
N VAL A 45 -4.39 -13.43 -7.21
CA VAL A 45 -5.58 -12.62 -6.90
C VAL A 45 -6.69 -13.48 -6.31
N THR A 46 -6.78 -14.73 -6.75
CA THR A 46 -7.78 -15.68 -6.29
C THR A 46 -7.35 -16.44 -5.02
N HIS A 47 -6.12 -16.22 -4.52
CA HIS A 47 -5.54 -16.94 -3.38
C HIS A 47 -5.67 -18.46 -3.51
N SER A 48 -6.58 -19.09 -2.76
CA SER A 48 -6.86 -20.53 -2.79
C SER A 48 -8.08 -20.92 -3.64
N LEU A 49 -8.81 -19.93 -4.17
CA LEU A 49 -10.00 -20.15 -4.99
C LEU A 49 -9.59 -20.30 -6.46
N LYS A 50 -10.28 -21.18 -7.17
CA LYS A 50 -10.15 -21.36 -8.62
C LYS A 50 -11.45 -20.94 -9.28
N VAL A 51 -11.35 -20.30 -10.44
CA VAL A 51 -12.51 -19.86 -11.21
C VAL A 51 -12.68 -20.83 -12.37
N GLU A 52 -13.40 -21.93 -12.13
CA GLU A 52 -13.51 -23.01 -13.11
C GLU A 52 -14.03 -22.49 -14.46
N GLY A 53 -13.35 -22.87 -15.53
CA GLY A 53 -13.72 -22.47 -16.88
C GLY A 53 -13.65 -20.96 -17.10
N LEU A 54 -12.62 -20.29 -16.57
CA LEU A 54 -12.36 -18.85 -16.73
C LEU A 54 -12.49 -18.43 -18.20
N ARG A 55 -13.49 -17.61 -18.51
CA ARG A 55 -13.75 -17.09 -19.87
C ARG A 55 -13.18 -15.69 -20.07
N GLY A 56 -13.18 -14.89 -19.02
CA GLY A 56 -12.72 -13.52 -19.11
C GLY A 56 -12.57 -12.82 -17.75
N ILE A 57 -11.87 -11.70 -17.79
CA ILE A 57 -11.64 -10.83 -16.64
C ILE A 57 -12.02 -9.41 -17.08
N VAL A 58 -12.86 -8.76 -16.29
CA VAL A 58 -13.27 -7.36 -16.44
C VAL A 58 -12.68 -6.57 -15.29
N THR A 59 -12.11 -5.41 -15.59
CA THR A 59 -11.65 -4.47 -14.57
C THR A 59 -12.41 -3.15 -14.69
N ALA A 60 -12.71 -2.54 -13.54
CA ALA A 60 -13.37 -1.24 -13.47
C ALA A 60 -12.69 -0.34 -12.44
N PRO A 61 -12.57 0.96 -12.71
CA PRO A 61 -12.00 1.90 -11.75
C PRO A 61 -12.87 1.97 -10.50
N ALA A 62 -12.23 2.04 -9.33
CA ALA A 62 -12.91 2.31 -8.08
C ALA A 62 -12.95 3.82 -7.80
N LYS A 63 -13.71 4.24 -6.78
CA LYS A 63 -13.72 5.63 -6.32
C LYS A 63 -12.37 6.07 -5.72
N LEU A 64 -11.66 5.12 -5.09
CA LEU A 64 -10.31 5.29 -4.57
C LEU A 64 -9.31 4.98 -5.68
N GLU A 65 -8.42 5.92 -5.98
CA GLU A 65 -7.41 5.85 -7.04
C GLU A 65 -6.43 4.69 -6.86
N SER A 66 -6.17 4.29 -5.61
CA SER A 66 -5.26 3.17 -5.33
C SER A 66 -5.90 1.79 -5.58
N THR A 67 -7.21 1.74 -5.83
CA THR A 67 -7.97 0.48 -5.90
C THR A 67 -8.65 0.28 -7.24
N THR A 68 -8.85 -0.98 -7.61
CA THR A 68 -9.52 -1.38 -8.85
C THR A 68 -10.42 -2.57 -8.58
N HIS A 69 -11.61 -2.56 -9.17
CA HIS A 69 -12.54 -3.68 -9.13
C HIS A 69 -12.13 -4.70 -10.19
N VAL A 70 -11.97 -5.96 -9.79
CA VAL A 70 -11.66 -7.07 -10.68
C VAL A 70 -12.79 -8.08 -10.59
N PHE A 71 -13.39 -8.37 -11.73
CA PHE A 71 -14.45 -9.35 -11.88
C PHE A 71 -14.06 -10.39 -12.91
N ALA A 72 -13.97 -11.64 -12.49
CA ALA A 72 -13.66 -12.77 -13.34
C ALA A 72 -14.90 -13.65 -13.49
N TYR A 73 -15.15 -14.12 -14.72
CA TYR A 73 -16.33 -14.91 -15.03
C TYR A 73 -15.98 -16.13 -15.89
N GLY A 74 -16.63 -17.25 -15.60
CA GLY A 74 -16.45 -18.54 -16.26
C GLY A 74 -17.67 -19.42 -16.09
N VAL A 75 -17.47 -20.64 -15.56
CA VAL A 75 -18.55 -21.41 -14.91
C VAL A 75 -18.91 -20.75 -13.58
N ASP A 76 -17.88 -20.32 -12.84
CA ASP A 76 -18.02 -19.58 -11.58
C ASP A 76 -17.83 -18.07 -11.77
N LEU A 77 -18.29 -17.31 -10.78
CA LEU A 77 -18.13 -15.87 -10.71
C LEU A 77 -17.21 -15.52 -9.54
N PHE A 78 -16.21 -14.69 -9.79
CA PHE A 78 -15.27 -14.23 -8.77
C PHE A 78 -15.10 -12.72 -8.83
N TYR A 79 -15.13 -12.09 -7.66
CA TYR A 79 -15.00 -10.65 -7.53
C TYR A 79 -14.03 -10.31 -6.40
N THR A 80 -13.13 -9.37 -6.67
CA THR A 80 -12.22 -8.83 -5.66
C THR A 80 -11.84 -7.38 -5.96
N ARG A 81 -11.31 -6.70 -4.93
CA ARG A 81 -10.69 -5.38 -5.06
C ARG A 81 -9.18 -5.55 -4.98
N LEU A 82 -8.46 -5.03 -5.96
CA LEU A 82 -7.00 -5.03 -5.97
C LEU A 82 -6.46 -3.63 -5.74
N ALA A 83 -5.36 -3.55 -4.97
CA ALA A 83 -4.60 -2.33 -4.74
C ALA A 83 -3.13 -2.53 -5.18
N PRO A 84 -2.80 -2.34 -6.47
CA PRO A 84 -1.49 -2.69 -7.01
C PRO A 84 -0.33 -1.89 -6.38
N SER A 85 -0.60 -0.68 -5.91
CA SER A 85 0.39 0.22 -5.27
C SER A 85 0.30 0.26 -3.75
N LYS A 86 -0.45 -0.68 -3.13
CA LYS A 86 -1.01 -0.55 -1.77
C LYS A 86 -1.99 0.64 -1.67
N THR A 87 -2.87 0.59 -0.67
CA THR A 87 -3.87 1.63 -0.45
C THR A 87 -3.23 2.89 0.15
N TYR A 88 -2.79 3.83 -0.70
CA TYR A 88 -2.17 5.09 -0.27
C TYR A 88 -3.19 6.21 0.00
N ASP A 89 -4.41 6.06 -0.50
CA ASP A 89 -5.52 7.00 -0.38
C ASP A 89 -6.54 6.60 0.70
N SER A 90 -6.21 5.58 1.50
CA SER A 90 -6.98 5.15 2.67
C SER A 90 -6.03 5.00 3.85
N LEU A 91 -6.53 5.27 5.07
CA LEU A 91 -5.81 4.84 6.26
C LEU A 91 -5.74 3.31 6.27
N THR A 92 -4.56 2.78 6.57
CA THR A 92 -4.33 1.34 6.73
C THR A 92 -5.10 0.85 7.96
N ASP A 93 -5.63 -0.37 7.89
CA ASP A 93 -6.29 -1.01 9.04
C ASP A 93 -5.35 -1.18 10.25
N ASP A 94 -4.02 -1.24 10.01
CA ASP A 94 -2.99 -1.32 11.05
C ASP A 94 -2.69 0.04 11.73
N PHE A 95 -3.38 1.12 11.38
CA PHE A 95 -3.12 2.43 11.96
C PHE A 95 -3.59 2.51 13.41
N SER A 96 -2.66 2.75 14.35
CA SER A 96 -2.98 2.84 15.78
C SER A 96 -3.56 4.22 16.15
N TYR A 97 -4.88 4.35 16.01
CA TYR A 97 -5.63 5.51 16.48
C TYR A 97 -5.44 5.77 17.99
N ALA A 98 -5.27 4.70 18.77
CA ALA A 98 -5.04 4.79 20.21
C ALA A 98 -3.72 5.50 20.53
N LEU A 99 -2.61 5.12 19.85
CA LEU A 99 -1.32 5.77 20.05
C LEU A 99 -1.39 7.25 19.66
N LEU A 100 -2.04 7.57 18.54
CA LEU A 100 -2.24 8.96 18.11
C LEU A 100 -3.00 9.78 19.15
N LEU A 101 -4.07 9.23 19.73
CA LEU A 101 -4.83 9.93 20.78
C LEU A 101 -3.98 10.14 22.05
N ILE A 102 -3.23 9.11 22.47
CA ILE A 102 -2.36 9.19 23.65
C ILE A 102 -1.29 10.27 23.46
N THR A 103 -0.65 10.35 22.29
CA THR A 103 0.38 11.37 22.04
C THR A 103 -0.19 12.78 22.04
N ILE A 104 -1.38 12.99 21.47
CA ILE A 104 -2.08 14.28 21.54
C ILE A 104 -2.36 14.68 22.99
N VAL A 105 -2.92 13.78 23.80
CA VAL A 105 -3.23 14.06 25.21
C VAL A 105 -1.96 14.36 26.01
N ALA A 106 -0.90 13.57 25.80
CA ALA A 106 0.39 13.78 26.46
C ALA A 106 1.00 15.14 26.10
N LEU A 107 0.95 15.55 24.83
CA LEU A 107 1.43 16.85 24.37
C LEU A 107 0.63 18.00 24.99
N VAL A 108 -0.70 17.91 25.01
CA VAL A 108 -1.56 18.93 25.64
C VAL A 108 -1.28 19.07 27.13
N ALA A 109 -1.13 17.95 27.84
CA ALA A 109 -0.79 17.94 29.26
C ALA A 109 0.60 18.56 29.50
N ALA A 110 1.60 18.21 28.69
CA ALA A 110 2.93 18.79 28.76
C ALA A 110 2.90 20.31 28.57
N ILE A 111 2.20 20.80 27.54
CA ILE A 111 2.03 22.25 27.29
C ILE A 111 1.40 22.95 28.51
N TYR A 112 0.36 22.38 29.09
CA TYR A 112 -0.33 22.95 30.25
C TYR A 112 0.58 23.04 31.47
N ILE A 113 1.33 21.96 31.76
CA ILE A 113 2.30 21.93 32.87
C ILE A 113 3.41 22.96 32.64
N THR A 114 3.97 23.02 31.43
CA THR A 114 5.00 24.01 31.07
C THR A 114 4.49 25.44 31.21
N TRP A 115 3.24 25.72 30.83
CA TRP A 115 2.65 27.05 31.00
C TRP A 115 2.50 27.45 32.47
N ILE A 116 2.03 26.54 33.33
CA ILE A 116 1.95 26.79 34.78
C ILE A 116 3.34 27.06 35.36
N LEU A 117 4.33 26.23 35.00
CA LEU A 117 5.70 26.40 35.47
C LEU A 117 6.31 27.72 34.98
N SER A 118 6.07 28.09 33.72
CA SER A 118 6.53 29.35 33.13
C SER A 118 5.92 30.55 33.87
N LYS A 119 4.61 30.56 34.13
CA LYS A 119 3.95 31.61 34.91
C LYS A 119 4.50 31.72 36.33
N LYS A 120 4.74 30.58 36.99
CA LYS A 120 5.34 30.56 38.34
C LYS A 120 6.76 31.13 38.32
N LYS A 121 7.56 30.78 37.31
CA LYS A 121 8.93 31.28 37.15
C LYS A 121 8.95 32.79 36.87
N GLU A 122 8.09 33.28 35.97
CA GLU A 122 7.98 34.71 35.65
C GLU A 122 7.58 35.53 36.87
N LEU A 123 6.63 35.03 37.68
CA LEU A 123 6.26 35.67 38.94
C LEU A 123 7.44 35.68 39.93
N SER A 124 8.18 34.58 40.06
CA SER A 124 9.36 34.54 40.94
C SER A 124 10.47 35.50 40.49
N GLU A 125 10.69 35.69 39.19
CA GLU A 125 11.72 36.62 38.69
C GLU A 125 11.32 38.09 38.87
N LYS A 126 10.03 38.41 38.74
CA LYS A 126 9.52 39.78 38.93
C LYS A 126 9.51 40.25 40.39
N TRP A 127 9.57 39.34 41.35
CA TRP A 127 9.56 39.63 42.79
C TRP A 127 10.95 39.62 43.42
N ARG A 128 11.99 39.61 42.58
CA ARG A 128 13.39 39.76 42.97
C ARG A 128 13.89 41.13 42.58
#